data_AF-A0A928S1D8-F1
#
_entry.id   AF-A0A928S1D8-F1
#
_cell.length_a   1.000
_cell.length_b   1.000
_cell.length_c   1.000
_cell.angle_alpha   90.00
_cell.angle_beta   90.00
_cell.angle_gamma   90.00
#
_symmetry.space_group_name_H-M   'P 1'
#
loop_
_entity.id
_entity.type
_entity.pdbx_description
1 polymer ?
#
loop_
_entity_poly.entity_id
_entity_poly.type
_entity_poly.pdbx_seq_one_letter_code
_entity_poly.pdbx_strand_id
1 'polypeptide(L)'
;MFCGSVKAQDANDLSGVEARIRAVSRFVDVGRAVWVEFSLVNTTDRTITLSVPGGAGGTLDKEMGLPFPHIFSGEGAGAGISIVNLNDNSSRANLMDYARPANPARIILAPRASVGQVVDLLKFYPTVLRVPGRYRVTWSPYGGRLTSNPITLDIAPLQQAEIHTDYGILTLRFYYDDAPQSVANFLELAREGFYNGTPIHVTPGHFILCGDPVGDGTGIRRDGRKIPPEFNQRPHQKGSVSMALLEDDPNSASCQFFICNTRHADWDGRYTVFAQLVGDASFVTLDQIMNVPLDAAGAPVETLRIRSVRLTNLRPEWADLASVPGAESIQTTSK
;
A
#
# COMPACT_ATOMS: atom_id res chain seq x y z
N MET A 1 -23.10 45.02 -34.58
CA MET A 1 -21.78 44.55 -34.15
C MET A 1 -21.54 45.08 -32.74
N PHE A 2 -22.06 44.39 -31.72
CA PHE A 2 -21.92 44.83 -30.32
C PHE A 2 -20.65 44.22 -29.73
N CYS A 3 -19.61 45.03 -29.66
CA CYS A 3 -18.40 44.77 -28.89
C CYS A 3 -18.76 44.86 -27.40
N GLY A 4 -19.04 43.72 -26.77
CA GLY A 4 -19.23 43.62 -25.32
C GLY A 4 -17.90 43.30 -24.66
N SER A 5 -17.24 44.30 -24.09
CA SER A 5 -16.11 44.11 -23.17
C SER A 5 -16.60 43.33 -21.95
N VAL A 6 -16.26 42.05 -21.87
CA VAL A 6 -16.44 41.23 -20.67
C VAL A 6 -15.58 41.85 -19.58
N LYS A 7 -16.21 42.47 -18.58
CA LYS A 7 -15.52 42.93 -17.37
C LYS A 7 -14.75 41.74 -16.80
N ALA A 8 -13.45 41.90 -16.59
CA ALA A 8 -12.65 40.91 -15.88
C ALA A 8 -13.28 40.70 -14.50
N GLN A 9 -13.87 39.53 -14.30
CA GLN A 9 -14.44 39.10 -13.04
C GLN A 9 -13.27 38.90 -12.07
N ASP A 10 -13.41 39.36 -10.82
CA ASP A 10 -12.35 39.24 -9.82
C ASP A 10 -11.86 37.79 -9.75
N ALA A 11 -10.56 37.60 -10.03
CA ALA A 11 -9.90 36.33 -9.83
C ALA A 11 -10.09 35.95 -8.34
N ASN A 12 -10.90 34.93 -8.07
CA ASN A 12 -11.31 34.41 -6.74
C ASN A 12 -12.66 34.87 -6.19
N ASP A 13 -13.62 35.23 -7.05
CA ASP A 13 -15.03 35.07 -6.67
C ASP A 13 -15.36 33.58 -6.50
N LEU A 14 -15.28 33.11 -5.26
CA LEU A 14 -15.59 31.73 -4.87
C LEU A 14 -17.10 31.52 -4.66
N SER A 15 -17.94 32.54 -4.86
CA SER A 15 -19.39 32.39 -4.71
C SER A 15 -19.94 31.42 -5.75
N GLY A 16 -20.53 30.34 -5.26
CA GLY A 16 -21.00 29.23 -6.10
C GLY A 16 -19.89 28.29 -6.58
N VAL A 17 -18.75 28.23 -5.88
CA VAL A 17 -17.79 27.14 -5.99
C VAL A 17 -17.89 26.23 -4.77
N GLU A 18 -18.00 24.94 -5.00
CA GLU A 18 -18.03 23.91 -3.95
C GLU A 18 -16.75 23.08 -4.00
N ALA A 19 -16.11 22.88 -2.84
CA ALA A 19 -15.00 21.94 -2.68
C ALA A 19 -15.53 20.58 -2.21
N ARG A 20 -15.18 19.51 -2.92
CA ARG A 20 -15.59 18.15 -2.60
C ARG A 20 -14.37 17.24 -2.47
N ILE A 21 -14.47 16.30 -1.54
CA ILE A 21 -13.50 15.21 -1.41
C ILE A 21 -14.21 13.87 -1.34
N ARG A 22 -13.56 12.83 -1.88
CA ARG A 22 -14.05 11.46 -1.83
C ARG A 22 -12.88 10.49 -1.67
N ALA A 23 -12.96 9.60 -0.69
CA ALA A 23 -12.03 8.48 -0.60
C ALA A 23 -12.34 7.47 -1.70
N VAL A 24 -11.30 7.00 -2.42
CA VAL A 24 -11.45 5.88 -3.36
C VAL A 24 -11.76 4.59 -2.59
N SER A 25 -11.07 4.40 -1.45
CA SER A 25 -11.41 3.37 -0.46
C SER A 25 -11.45 4.00 0.93
N ARG A 26 -12.45 3.61 1.73
CA ARG A 26 -12.52 3.99 3.14
C ARG A 26 -11.62 3.13 4.02
N PHE A 27 -11.29 1.92 3.59
CA PHE A 27 -10.42 0.99 4.34
C PHE A 27 -9.08 0.87 3.61
N VAL A 28 -7.99 1.18 4.30
CA VAL A 28 -6.64 1.16 3.75
C VAL A 28 -5.72 0.43 4.72
N ASP A 29 -4.95 -0.54 4.27
CA ASP A 29 -3.93 -1.16 5.13
C ASP A 29 -2.79 -0.14 5.39
N VAL A 30 -2.22 -0.10 6.60
CA VAL A 30 -1.08 0.79 6.92
C VAL A 30 0.02 0.66 5.86
N GLY A 31 0.54 1.80 5.41
CA GLY A 31 1.62 1.87 4.40
C GLY A 31 1.15 1.80 2.95
N ARG A 32 -0.14 1.51 2.69
CA ARG A 32 -0.71 1.58 1.34
C ARG A 32 -1.13 3.01 0.98
N ALA A 33 -1.09 3.29 -0.33
CA ALA A 33 -1.52 4.56 -0.89
C ALA A 33 -2.95 4.92 -0.45
N VAL A 34 -3.13 6.15 0.01
CA VAL A 34 -4.40 6.68 0.49
C VAL A 34 -4.99 7.56 -0.60
N TRP A 35 -5.66 6.94 -1.57
CA TRP A 35 -6.21 7.64 -2.72
C TRP A 35 -7.47 8.44 -2.35
N VAL A 36 -7.39 9.76 -2.51
CA VAL A 36 -8.49 10.70 -2.30
C VAL A 36 -8.67 11.56 -3.54
N GLU A 37 -9.89 11.60 -4.04
CA GLU A 37 -10.32 12.50 -5.10
C GLU A 37 -10.66 13.87 -4.52
N PHE A 38 -10.08 14.92 -5.10
CA PHE A 38 -10.36 16.32 -4.79
C PHE A 38 -11.05 16.95 -6.00
N SER A 39 -12.16 17.64 -5.81
CA SER A 39 -12.84 18.32 -6.92
C SER A 39 -13.42 19.68 -6.54
N LEU A 40 -13.32 20.63 -7.46
CA LEU A 40 -14.00 21.91 -7.41
C LEU A 40 -15.17 21.88 -8.38
N VAL A 41 -16.33 22.30 -7.91
CA VAL A 41 -17.58 22.28 -8.67
C VAL A 41 -18.12 23.70 -8.78
N ASN A 42 -18.37 24.16 -9.99
CA ASN A 42 -19.11 25.39 -10.24
C ASN A 42 -20.61 25.07 -10.14
N THR A 43 -21.30 25.65 -9.16
CA THR A 43 -22.74 25.45 -8.96
C THR A 43 -23.60 26.50 -9.67
N THR A 44 -22.96 27.46 -10.34
CA THR A 44 -23.61 28.58 -11.03
C THR A 44 -23.74 28.34 -12.53
N ASP A 45 -24.52 29.20 -13.18
CA ASP A 45 -24.71 29.23 -14.63
C ASP A 45 -23.72 30.18 -15.36
N ARG A 46 -22.70 30.68 -14.65
CA ARG A 46 -21.64 31.55 -15.20
C ARG A 46 -20.29 30.86 -15.13
N THR A 47 -19.39 31.21 -16.03
CA THR A 47 -18.00 30.77 -15.98
C THR A 47 -17.30 31.41 -14.76
N ILE A 48 -16.47 30.64 -14.06
CA ILE A 48 -15.68 31.11 -12.91
C ILE A 48 -14.19 30.89 -13.20
N THR A 49 -13.37 31.92 -12.99
CA THR A 49 -11.90 31.80 -13.08
C THR A 49 -11.29 31.80 -11.69
N LEU A 50 -10.49 30.78 -11.38
CA LEU A 50 -9.87 30.60 -10.08
C LEU A 50 -8.36 30.71 -10.15
N SER A 51 -7.78 31.38 -9.17
CA SER A 51 -6.34 31.53 -8.99
C SER A 51 -5.94 31.11 -7.58
N VAL A 52 -4.77 30.49 -7.44
CA VAL A 52 -4.28 30.11 -6.10
C VAL A 52 -3.88 31.36 -5.31
N PRO A 53 -4.36 31.54 -4.06
CA PRO A 53 -4.02 32.71 -3.26
C PRO A 53 -2.51 32.84 -3.01
N GLY A 54 -2.00 34.07 -3.04
CA GLY A 54 -0.59 34.38 -2.81
C GLY A 54 0.36 34.03 -3.97
N GLY A 55 -0.13 33.42 -5.05
CA GLY A 55 0.65 33.23 -6.28
C GLY A 55 0.66 34.48 -7.15
N ALA A 56 1.75 34.71 -7.89
CA ALA A 56 1.87 35.86 -8.80
C ALA A 56 1.08 35.69 -10.12
N GLY A 57 0.20 34.67 -10.20
CA GLY A 57 -0.71 34.43 -11.30
C GLY A 57 -0.03 33.75 -12.50
N GLY A 58 -0.15 32.43 -12.60
CA GLY A 58 0.36 31.66 -13.73
C GLY A 58 -0.51 31.76 -14.99
N THR A 59 -0.03 31.11 -16.06
CA THR A 59 -0.81 30.93 -17.28
C THR A 59 -2.04 30.06 -17.01
N LEU A 60 -3.02 30.14 -17.91
CA LEU A 60 -4.12 29.19 -17.91
C LEU A 60 -3.57 27.78 -18.06
N ASP A 61 -4.03 26.88 -17.19
CA ASP A 61 -3.68 25.48 -17.34
C ASP A 61 -4.32 24.93 -18.63
N LYS A 62 -3.51 24.21 -19.40
CA LYS A 62 -3.93 23.53 -20.63
C LYS A 62 -4.08 22.03 -20.42
N GLU A 63 -3.61 21.52 -19.28
CA GLU A 63 -3.75 20.12 -18.89
C GLU A 63 -5.15 19.85 -18.33
N MET A 64 -5.57 18.59 -18.45
CA MET A 64 -6.84 18.12 -17.90
C MET A 64 -6.66 17.74 -16.43
N GLY A 65 -7.42 18.36 -15.53
CA GLY A 65 -7.44 18.00 -14.10
C GLY A 65 -7.33 19.21 -13.18
N LEU A 66 -7.47 18.96 -11.88
CA LEU A 66 -7.30 19.99 -10.85
C LEU A 66 -5.80 20.08 -10.48
N PRO A 67 -5.11 21.21 -10.74
CA PRO A 67 -3.68 21.28 -10.50
C PRO A 67 -3.37 21.27 -9.00
N PHE A 68 -2.28 20.60 -8.60
CA PHE A 68 -1.89 20.47 -7.18
C PHE A 68 -1.85 21.79 -6.40
N PRO A 69 -1.38 22.93 -6.97
CA PRO A 69 -1.39 24.20 -6.25
C PRO A 69 -2.78 24.62 -5.76
N HIS A 70 -3.86 24.22 -6.45
CA HIS A 70 -5.23 24.49 -6.00
C HIS A 70 -5.68 23.55 -4.88
N ILE A 71 -5.17 22.32 -4.82
CA ILE A 71 -5.46 21.36 -3.74
C ILE A 71 -4.82 21.85 -2.44
N PHE A 72 -3.53 22.16 -2.50
CA PHE A 72 -2.73 22.62 -1.36
C PHE A 72 -2.74 24.15 -1.22
N SER A 73 -3.89 24.77 -1.49
CA SER A 73 -4.06 26.24 -1.52
C SER A 73 -4.54 26.84 -0.19
N GLY A 74 -4.75 26.03 0.86
CA GLY A 74 -5.20 26.50 2.17
C GLY A 74 -4.09 27.12 3.02
N GLU A 75 -4.41 27.42 4.27
CA GLU A 75 -3.48 27.99 5.26
C GLU A 75 -2.81 26.92 6.14
N GLY A 76 -1.71 27.30 6.79
CA GLY A 76 -1.00 26.50 7.79
C GLY A 76 -0.14 25.35 7.25
N ALA A 77 0.48 24.61 8.16
CA ALA A 77 1.42 23.51 7.86
C ALA A 77 0.79 22.32 7.11
N GLY A 78 -0.55 22.22 7.09
CA GLY A 78 -1.30 21.22 6.33
C GLY A 78 -1.76 21.69 4.94
N ALA A 79 -1.45 22.92 4.53
CA ALA A 79 -1.83 23.56 3.27
C ALA A 79 -3.31 23.40 2.86
N GLY A 80 -4.21 23.42 3.85
CA GLY A 80 -5.66 23.28 3.63
C GLY A 80 -6.21 21.87 3.73
N ILE A 81 -5.43 20.86 4.13
CA ILE A 81 -5.98 19.54 4.44
C ILE A 81 -5.80 19.28 5.94
N SER A 82 -6.91 19.03 6.62
CA SER A 82 -6.93 18.64 8.03
C SER A 82 -7.14 17.14 8.12
N ILE A 83 -6.22 16.44 8.79
CA ILE A 83 -6.28 15.01 9.05
C ILE A 83 -6.24 14.83 10.58
N VAL A 84 -7.35 14.34 11.14
CA VAL A 84 -7.50 14.15 12.58
C VAL A 84 -7.67 12.67 12.85
N ASN A 85 -6.78 12.09 13.66
CA ASN A 85 -6.97 10.76 14.19
C ASN A 85 -8.09 10.80 15.22
N LEU A 86 -9.19 10.11 14.97
CA LEU A 86 -10.37 10.08 15.83
C LEU A 86 -10.19 9.16 17.05
N ASN A 87 -9.16 8.30 17.08
CA ASN A 87 -8.90 7.42 18.20
C ASN A 87 -8.34 8.18 19.41
N ASP A 88 -7.44 9.13 19.18
CA ASP A 88 -6.78 9.93 20.22
C ASP A 88 -7.05 11.44 20.08
N ASN A 89 -7.89 11.81 19.12
CA ASN A 89 -8.20 13.20 18.73
C ASN A 89 -6.94 14.03 18.42
N SER A 90 -5.86 13.37 18.02
CA SER A 90 -4.62 14.05 17.64
C SER A 90 -4.71 14.55 16.20
N SER A 91 -4.33 15.80 16.01
CA SER A 91 -4.01 16.34 14.70
C SER A 91 -2.50 16.39 14.56
N ARG A 92 -1.99 15.71 13.55
CA ARG A 92 -0.63 15.89 13.05
C ARG A 92 -0.82 16.17 11.58
N ALA A 93 -0.36 17.31 11.08
CA ALA A 93 -0.56 17.68 9.68
C ALA A 93 0.62 18.53 9.23
N ASN A 94 1.74 17.85 8.98
CA ASN A 94 2.85 18.45 8.25
C ASN A 94 2.78 17.88 6.85
N LEU A 95 2.38 18.73 5.91
CA LEU A 95 2.57 18.48 4.50
C LEU A 95 4.08 18.33 4.24
N MET A 96 4.53 17.13 3.92
CA MET A 96 5.93 16.92 3.52
C MET A 96 6.16 17.43 2.10
N ASP A 97 7.29 18.13 1.93
CA ASP A 97 7.99 18.37 0.65
C ASP A 97 7.19 18.99 -0.51
N TYR A 98 5.99 19.54 -0.27
CA TYR A 98 5.25 20.28 -1.28
C TYR A 98 5.53 21.78 -1.21
N ALA A 99 6.33 22.28 -2.15
CA ALA A 99 6.51 23.71 -2.39
C ALA A 99 5.53 24.20 -3.45
N ARG A 100 4.61 25.09 -3.05
CA ARG A 100 3.72 25.77 -3.99
C ARG A 100 4.56 26.63 -4.95
N PRO A 101 4.41 26.48 -6.28
CA PRO A 101 5.16 27.29 -7.24
C PRO A 101 4.78 28.77 -7.13
N ALA A 102 5.72 29.67 -7.46
CA ALA A 102 5.49 31.12 -7.40
C ALA A 102 4.39 31.59 -8.37
N ASN A 103 4.28 30.93 -9.53
CA ASN A 103 3.31 31.23 -10.60
C ASN A 103 2.37 30.03 -10.82
N PRO A 104 1.48 29.72 -9.86
CA PRO A 104 0.56 28.60 -9.98
C PRO A 104 -0.42 28.85 -11.14
N ALA A 105 -0.72 27.80 -11.89
CA ALA A 105 -1.64 27.87 -13.02
C ALA A 105 -3.02 28.38 -12.59
N ARG A 106 -3.74 28.98 -13.54
CA ARG A 106 -5.14 29.39 -13.35
C ARG A 106 -6.06 28.35 -13.99
N ILE A 107 -7.23 28.17 -13.40
CA ILE A 107 -8.27 27.29 -13.96
C ILE A 107 -9.54 28.08 -14.30
N ILE A 108 -10.24 27.64 -15.33
CA ILE A 108 -11.55 28.14 -15.73
C ILE A 108 -12.56 27.01 -15.55
N LEU A 109 -13.59 27.25 -14.74
CA LEU A 109 -14.72 26.35 -14.57
C LEU A 109 -15.88 26.87 -15.41
N ALA A 110 -16.28 26.10 -16.42
CA ALA A 110 -17.51 26.36 -17.17
C ALA A 110 -18.74 26.29 -16.24
N PRO A 111 -19.89 26.88 -16.65
CA PRO A 111 -21.15 26.74 -15.94
C PRO A 111 -21.45 25.27 -15.60
N ARG A 112 -21.83 24.99 -14.35
CA ARG A 112 -22.16 23.64 -13.85
C ARG A 112 -21.06 22.58 -13.98
N ALA A 113 -19.86 22.95 -14.39
CA ALA A 113 -18.76 22.00 -14.58
C ALA A 113 -18.05 21.69 -13.26
N SER A 114 -17.31 20.58 -13.27
CA SER A 114 -16.39 20.23 -12.20
C SER A 114 -15.03 19.88 -12.78
N VAL A 115 -14.01 20.06 -11.97
CA VAL A 115 -12.65 19.61 -12.25
C VAL A 115 -12.10 18.94 -11.01
N GLY A 116 -11.39 17.83 -11.18
CA GLY A 116 -10.85 17.09 -10.05
C GLY A 116 -9.53 16.38 -10.37
N GLN A 117 -8.93 15.83 -9.33
CA GLN A 117 -7.69 15.06 -9.37
C GLN A 117 -7.68 14.05 -8.23
N VAL A 118 -7.19 12.83 -8.50
CA VAL A 118 -6.97 11.81 -7.48
C VAL A 118 -5.54 11.91 -6.97
N VAL A 119 -5.37 11.93 -5.64
CA VAL A 119 -4.09 12.14 -4.97
C VAL A 119 -3.87 11.05 -3.93
N ASP A 120 -2.66 10.51 -3.88
CA ASP A 120 -2.21 9.67 -2.77
C ASP A 120 -1.79 10.56 -1.60
N LEU A 121 -2.66 10.67 -0.59
CA LEU A 121 -2.38 11.49 0.59
C LEU A 121 -1.24 10.96 1.45
N LEU A 122 -0.91 9.67 1.38
CA LEU A 122 0.18 9.09 2.16
C LEU A 122 1.53 9.74 1.82
N LYS A 123 1.73 10.10 0.54
CA LYS A 123 2.95 10.78 0.07
C LYS A 123 3.17 12.14 0.73
N PHE A 124 2.09 12.82 1.08
CA PHE A 124 2.11 14.17 1.61
C PHE A 124 2.02 14.19 3.15
N TYR A 125 1.38 13.19 3.76
CA TYR A 125 1.18 13.11 5.22
C TYR A 125 1.65 11.76 5.80
N PRO A 126 2.90 11.32 5.53
CA PRO A 126 3.38 9.99 5.93
C PRO A 126 3.44 9.81 7.45
N THR A 127 3.72 10.88 8.20
CA THR A 127 3.83 10.83 9.68
C THR A 127 2.48 10.59 10.37
N VAL A 128 1.38 10.75 9.65
CA VAL A 128 0.01 10.72 10.17
C VAL A 128 -0.71 9.46 9.69
N LEU A 129 -0.60 9.19 8.39
CA LEU A 129 -1.31 8.12 7.70
C LEU A 129 -0.55 6.78 7.68
N ARG A 130 0.66 6.70 8.26
CA ARG A 130 1.36 5.43 8.55
C ARG A 130 1.00 4.83 9.91
N VAL A 131 0.05 5.43 10.62
CA VAL A 131 -0.41 4.94 11.93
C VAL A 131 -1.78 4.27 11.75
N PRO A 132 -2.03 3.11 12.37
CA PRO A 132 -3.36 2.52 12.38
C PRO A 132 -4.35 3.44 13.11
N GLY A 133 -5.55 3.59 12.57
CA GLY A 133 -6.57 4.41 13.21
C GLY A 133 -7.69 4.81 12.28
N ARG A 134 -8.71 5.43 12.85
CA ARG A 134 -9.80 6.06 12.10
C ARG A 134 -9.52 7.54 11.99
N TYR A 135 -9.49 8.07 10.78
CA TYR A 135 -9.15 9.45 10.48
C TYR A 135 -10.34 10.18 9.89
N ARG A 136 -10.53 11.44 10.32
CA ARG A 136 -11.36 12.41 9.62
C ARG A 136 -10.47 13.27 8.74
N VAL A 137 -10.81 13.37 7.46
CA VAL A 137 -10.15 14.26 6.51
C VAL A 137 -11.12 15.34 6.09
N THR A 138 -10.68 16.60 6.19
CA THR A 138 -11.41 17.78 5.72
C THR A 138 -10.51 18.58 4.79
N TRP A 139 -11.05 19.07 3.68
CA TRP A 139 -10.33 19.90 2.74
C TRP A 139 -10.86 21.33 2.74
N SER A 140 -9.97 22.28 2.99
CA SER A 140 -10.23 23.71 3.09
C SER A 140 -9.25 24.50 2.21
N PRO A 141 -9.43 24.49 0.87
CA PRO A 141 -8.55 25.20 -0.06
C PRO A 141 -8.82 26.72 -0.07
N TYR A 142 -8.01 27.44 -0.86
CA TYR A 142 -8.07 28.88 -1.09
C TYR A 142 -8.02 29.70 0.19
N GLY A 143 -7.00 29.45 1.01
CA GLY A 143 -6.85 30.08 2.33
C GLY A 143 -7.96 29.68 3.32
N GLY A 144 -8.60 28.52 3.13
CA GLY A 144 -9.71 28.06 3.97
C GLY A 144 -11.07 28.70 3.66
N ARG A 145 -11.17 29.50 2.59
CA ARG A 145 -12.42 30.15 2.16
C ARG A 145 -13.46 29.17 1.59
N LEU A 146 -13.00 28.00 1.13
CA LEU A 146 -13.86 26.85 0.85
C LEU A 146 -13.63 25.80 1.93
N THR A 147 -14.63 24.95 2.17
CA THR A 147 -14.49 23.78 3.04
C THR A 147 -15.38 22.66 2.51
N SER A 148 -14.82 21.47 2.38
CA SER A 148 -15.54 20.27 1.96
C SER A 148 -16.30 19.65 3.12
N ASN A 149 -17.31 18.83 2.79
CA ASN A 149 -17.78 17.84 3.74
C ASN A 149 -16.63 16.89 4.12
N PRO A 150 -16.51 16.50 5.39
CA PRO A 150 -15.45 15.60 5.82
C PRO A 150 -15.70 14.18 5.32
N ILE A 151 -14.61 13.44 5.09
CA ILE A 151 -14.63 12.00 4.86
C ILE A 151 -13.96 11.27 6.02
N THR A 152 -14.29 9.99 6.17
CA THR A 152 -13.64 9.11 7.14
C THR A 152 -12.80 8.07 6.41
N LEU A 153 -11.60 7.83 6.92
CA LEU A 153 -10.68 6.78 6.48
C LEU A 153 -10.38 5.88 7.68
N ASP A 154 -10.33 4.57 7.46
CA ASP A 154 -9.93 3.57 8.44
C ASP A 154 -8.61 2.95 7.95
N ILE A 155 -7.51 3.27 8.64
CA ILE A 155 -6.19 2.71 8.37
C ILE A 155 -6.02 1.47 9.26
N ALA A 156 -6.08 0.30 8.64
CA ALA A 156 -5.99 -0.98 9.33
C ALA A 156 -4.56 -1.26 9.78
N PRO A 157 -4.36 -1.83 10.99
CA PRO A 157 -3.03 -2.13 11.49
C PRO A 157 -2.28 -3.07 10.55
N LEU A 158 -0.94 -2.99 10.60
CA LEU A 158 -0.09 -4.00 10.00
C LEU A 158 -0.53 -5.37 10.51
N GLN A 159 -0.60 -6.34 9.61
CA GLN A 159 -0.91 -7.72 9.94
C GLN A 159 0.35 -8.58 9.88
N GLN A 160 0.30 -9.72 10.55
CA GLN A 160 1.19 -10.86 10.35
C GLN A 160 0.34 -12.08 9.98
N ALA A 161 0.97 -13.15 9.51
CA ALA A 161 0.28 -14.39 9.16
C ALA A 161 0.82 -15.57 9.93
N GLU A 162 -0.08 -16.43 10.40
CA GLU A 162 0.22 -17.75 10.94
C GLU A 162 -0.25 -18.78 9.92
N ILE A 163 0.70 -19.47 9.28
CA ILE A 163 0.40 -20.58 8.37
C ILE A 163 0.36 -21.84 9.21
N HIS A 164 -0.83 -22.40 9.40
CA HIS A 164 -1.02 -23.67 10.07
C HIS A 164 -0.77 -24.80 9.07
N THR A 165 0.16 -25.68 9.40
CA THR A 165 0.55 -26.84 8.59
C THR A 165 0.31 -28.13 9.37
N ASP A 166 0.57 -29.27 8.74
CA ASP A 166 0.56 -30.58 9.39
C ASP A 166 1.59 -30.75 10.51
N TYR A 167 2.66 -29.94 10.49
CA TYR A 167 3.81 -30.07 11.40
C TYR A 167 3.88 -28.96 12.45
N GLY A 168 3.03 -27.93 12.33
CA GLY A 168 3.04 -26.79 13.24
C GLY A 168 2.73 -25.49 12.54
N ILE A 169 3.10 -24.38 13.17
CA ILE A 169 2.76 -23.03 12.73
C ILE A 169 4.02 -22.34 12.20
N LEU A 170 3.92 -21.79 10.99
CA LEU A 170 4.93 -20.89 10.42
C LEU A 170 4.41 -19.45 10.52
N THR A 171 4.99 -18.66 11.42
CA THR A 171 4.59 -17.26 11.61
C THR A 171 5.41 -16.33 10.72
N LEU A 172 4.75 -15.63 9.81
CA LEU A 172 5.32 -14.70 8.85
C LEU A 172 5.11 -13.25 9.28
N ARG A 173 6.17 -12.45 9.19
CA ARG A 173 6.06 -10.99 9.25
C ARG A 173 6.47 -10.36 7.94
N PHE A 174 5.64 -9.43 7.47
CA PHE A 174 5.75 -8.84 6.15
C PHE A 174 6.63 -7.59 6.09
N TYR A 175 7.29 -7.41 4.94
CA TYR A 175 8.01 -6.20 4.56
C TYR A 175 7.10 -5.25 3.79
N TYR A 176 6.20 -4.56 4.50
CA TYR A 176 5.21 -3.67 3.90
C TYR A 176 5.81 -2.52 3.07
N ASP A 177 7.00 -2.04 3.44
CA ASP A 177 7.68 -0.97 2.71
C ASP A 177 8.48 -1.49 1.49
N ASP A 178 9.11 -2.66 1.59
CA ASP A 178 9.97 -3.19 0.53
C ASP A 178 9.19 -3.92 -0.58
N ALA A 179 8.04 -4.52 -0.27
CA ALA A 179 7.23 -5.29 -1.20
C ALA A 179 5.70 -5.12 -0.98
N PRO A 180 5.17 -3.88 -1.01
CA PRO A 180 3.78 -3.58 -0.66
C PRO A 180 2.76 -4.35 -1.50
N GLN A 181 2.99 -4.52 -2.81
CA GLN A 181 2.06 -5.23 -3.70
C GLN A 181 2.03 -6.73 -3.41
N SER A 182 3.19 -7.33 -3.19
CA SER A 182 3.35 -8.74 -2.84
C SER A 182 2.70 -9.05 -1.50
N VAL A 183 2.88 -8.16 -0.51
CA VAL A 183 2.25 -8.29 0.81
C VAL A 183 0.73 -8.25 0.69
N ALA A 184 0.13 -7.24 0.04
CA ALA A 184 -1.34 -7.25 -0.03
C ALA A 184 -1.89 -8.35 -0.93
N ASN A 185 -1.15 -8.79 -1.95
CA ASN A 185 -1.53 -9.96 -2.73
C ASN A 185 -1.62 -11.20 -1.84
N PHE A 186 -0.63 -11.43 -0.98
CA PHE A 186 -0.67 -12.52 0.00
C PHE A 186 -1.84 -12.36 0.98
N LEU A 187 -2.03 -11.17 1.56
CA LEU A 187 -3.12 -10.91 2.52
C LEU A 187 -4.50 -11.11 1.90
N GLU A 188 -4.71 -10.65 0.67
CA GLU A 188 -5.95 -10.85 -0.10
C GLU A 188 -6.25 -12.34 -0.26
N LEU A 189 -5.29 -13.12 -0.78
CA LEU A 189 -5.43 -14.56 -0.98
C LEU A 189 -5.65 -15.31 0.36
N ALA A 190 -4.96 -14.90 1.42
CA ALA A 190 -5.16 -15.47 2.75
C ALA A 190 -6.57 -15.17 3.31
N ARG A 191 -7.09 -13.94 3.15
CA ARG A 191 -8.46 -13.56 3.56
C ARG A 191 -9.52 -14.37 2.81
N GLU A 192 -9.27 -14.71 1.56
CA GLU A 192 -10.13 -15.56 0.73
C GLU A 192 -10.02 -17.06 1.05
N GLY A 193 -9.09 -17.44 1.93
CA GLY A 193 -8.81 -18.84 2.24
C GLY A 193 -8.16 -19.62 1.08
N PHE A 194 -7.56 -18.91 0.11
CA PHE A 194 -6.98 -19.50 -1.11
C PHE A 194 -5.95 -20.58 -0.80
N TYR A 195 -5.10 -20.35 0.20
CA TYR A 195 -4.02 -21.28 0.56
C TYR A 195 -4.50 -22.53 1.30
N ASN A 196 -5.75 -22.57 1.76
CA ASN A 196 -6.26 -23.69 2.55
C ASN A 196 -6.33 -24.96 1.70
N GLY A 197 -5.64 -26.00 2.14
CA GLY A 197 -5.53 -27.29 1.47
C GLY A 197 -4.46 -27.36 0.38
N THR A 198 -3.77 -26.25 0.07
CA THR A 198 -2.69 -26.26 -0.93
C THR A 198 -1.50 -27.10 -0.44
N PRO A 199 -0.86 -27.89 -1.34
CA PRO A 199 0.31 -28.69 -0.99
C PRO A 199 1.52 -27.81 -0.65
N ILE A 200 2.44 -28.41 0.11
CA ILE A 200 3.78 -27.87 0.37
C ILE A 200 4.78 -28.77 -0.32
N HIS A 201 5.55 -28.21 -1.25
CA HIS A 201 6.64 -28.91 -1.93
C HIS A 201 7.94 -28.64 -1.19
N VAL A 202 8.70 -29.70 -0.91
CA VAL A 202 9.98 -29.59 -0.19
C VAL A 202 11.11 -29.78 -1.18
N THR A 203 12.06 -28.84 -1.21
CA THR A 203 13.36 -29.01 -1.88
C THR A 203 14.42 -29.12 -0.79
N PRO A 204 14.81 -30.35 -0.38
CA PRO A 204 15.62 -30.60 0.81
C PRO A 204 16.92 -29.80 0.82
N GLY A 205 17.22 -29.13 1.94
CA GLY A 205 18.41 -28.28 2.06
C GLY A 205 18.33 -26.91 1.36
N HIS A 206 17.26 -26.62 0.61
CA HIS A 206 17.10 -25.35 -0.11
C HIS A 206 15.94 -24.50 0.43
N PHE A 207 14.69 -24.92 0.19
CA PHE A 207 13.49 -24.18 0.54
C PHE A 207 12.25 -25.09 0.51
N ILE A 208 11.15 -24.59 1.05
CA ILE A 208 9.80 -25.12 0.77
C ILE A 208 9.06 -24.17 -0.17
N LEU A 209 8.30 -24.72 -1.11
CA LEU A 209 7.43 -23.98 -2.03
C LEU A 209 5.98 -24.23 -1.64
N CYS A 210 5.21 -23.15 -1.58
CA CYS A 210 3.85 -23.11 -1.07
C CYS A 210 2.94 -22.33 -2.03
N GLY A 211 1.63 -22.51 -1.87
CA GLY A 211 0.63 -21.66 -2.53
C GLY A 211 0.39 -21.99 -4.00
N ASP A 212 0.78 -23.18 -4.43
CA ASP A 212 0.37 -23.73 -5.72
C ASP A 212 -0.97 -24.49 -5.55
N PRO A 213 -2.08 -24.00 -6.13
CA PRO A 213 -3.38 -24.68 -6.06
C PRO A 213 -3.44 -25.99 -6.87
N VAL A 214 -2.55 -26.18 -7.85
CA VAL A 214 -2.50 -27.37 -8.72
C VAL A 214 -1.55 -28.41 -8.14
N GLY A 215 -0.42 -27.95 -7.60
CA GLY A 215 0.61 -28.80 -6.98
C GLY A 215 1.62 -29.37 -7.99
N ASP A 216 1.76 -28.75 -9.16
CA ASP A 216 2.70 -29.17 -10.22
C ASP A 216 3.72 -28.07 -10.61
N GLY A 217 3.73 -26.96 -9.87
CA GLY A 217 4.53 -25.76 -10.10
C GLY A 217 3.89 -24.72 -11.01
N THR A 218 2.74 -25.01 -11.65
CA THR A 218 2.14 -24.11 -12.66
C THR A 218 0.97 -23.28 -12.15
N GLY A 219 0.50 -23.53 -10.92
CA GLY A 219 -0.72 -22.90 -10.43
C GLY A 219 -0.61 -21.39 -10.24
N ILE A 220 -1.71 -20.72 -10.56
CA ILE A 220 -1.90 -19.27 -10.44
C ILE A 220 -3.17 -18.98 -9.64
N ARG A 221 -3.33 -17.75 -9.15
CA ARG A 221 -4.57 -17.33 -8.48
C ARG A 221 -5.77 -17.42 -9.43
N ARG A 222 -6.97 -17.62 -8.86
CA ARG A 222 -8.20 -17.94 -9.60
C ARG A 222 -8.61 -16.89 -10.65
N ASP A 223 -8.31 -15.62 -10.42
CA ASP A 223 -8.61 -14.53 -11.36
C ASP A 223 -7.53 -14.34 -12.44
N GLY A 224 -6.49 -15.18 -12.45
CA GLY A 224 -5.38 -15.13 -13.40
C GLY A 224 -4.41 -13.96 -13.21
N ARG A 225 -4.59 -13.15 -12.16
CA ARG A 225 -3.78 -11.95 -11.96
C ARG A 225 -2.32 -12.32 -11.64
N LYS A 226 -1.41 -11.60 -12.30
CA LYS A 226 0.02 -11.52 -11.95
C LYS A 226 0.31 -10.18 -11.31
N ILE A 227 1.31 -10.12 -10.43
CA ILE A 227 1.77 -8.89 -9.80
C ILE A 227 3.15 -8.51 -10.35
N PRO A 228 3.42 -7.20 -10.53
CA PRO A 228 4.74 -6.76 -10.97
C PRO A 228 5.79 -7.09 -9.90
N PRO A 229 7.04 -7.41 -10.30
CA PRO A 229 8.10 -7.70 -9.35
C PRO A 229 8.47 -6.45 -8.54
N GLU A 230 8.71 -6.65 -7.24
CA GLU A 230 9.24 -5.66 -6.31
C GLU A 230 10.61 -6.16 -5.82
N PHE A 231 11.56 -6.34 -6.75
CA PHE A 231 12.90 -6.84 -6.42
C PHE A 231 13.57 -5.93 -5.38
N ASN A 232 14.14 -6.55 -4.34
CA ASN A 232 14.73 -5.81 -3.23
C ASN A 232 16.03 -6.46 -2.72
N GLN A 233 16.76 -5.71 -1.90
CA GLN A 233 18.08 -6.10 -1.38
C GLN A 233 17.99 -6.90 -0.07
N ARG A 234 16.80 -7.40 0.30
CA ARG A 234 16.69 -8.27 1.47
C ARG A 234 17.38 -9.60 1.15
N PRO A 235 18.24 -10.12 2.06
CA PRO A 235 18.95 -11.37 1.82
C PRO A 235 17.98 -12.55 1.87
N HIS A 236 18.14 -13.53 0.97
CA HIS A 236 17.46 -14.82 1.00
C HIS A 236 18.14 -15.75 2.00
N GLN A 237 18.00 -15.43 3.28
CA GLN A 237 18.52 -16.22 4.40
C GLN A 237 17.47 -17.20 4.92
N LYS A 238 17.82 -18.04 5.91
CA LYS A 238 16.86 -18.97 6.52
C LYS A 238 15.61 -18.21 7.01
N GLY A 239 14.44 -18.71 6.65
CA GLY A 239 13.14 -18.13 6.95
C GLY A 239 12.71 -16.98 6.05
N SER A 240 13.54 -16.48 5.13
CA SER A 240 13.10 -15.46 4.17
C SER A 240 12.01 -16.02 3.27
N VAL A 241 10.98 -15.21 3.04
CA VAL A 241 9.80 -15.58 2.25
C VAL A 241 9.72 -14.71 1.01
N SER A 242 9.71 -15.35 -0.14
CA SER A 242 9.87 -14.69 -1.42
C SER A 242 8.86 -15.20 -2.45
N MET A 243 8.43 -14.33 -3.36
CA MET A 243 7.51 -14.71 -4.43
C MET A 243 8.21 -15.67 -5.40
N ALA A 244 7.54 -16.77 -5.77
CA ALA A 244 8.06 -17.67 -6.78
C ALA A 244 7.85 -17.07 -8.18
N LEU A 245 8.86 -17.25 -9.04
CA LEU A 245 8.87 -16.80 -10.43
C LEU A 245 9.09 -18.00 -11.36
N LEU A 246 8.57 -17.89 -12.58
CA LEU A 246 8.94 -18.76 -13.68
C LEU A 246 10.31 -18.31 -14.20
N GLU A 247 11.16 -19.27 -14.57
CA GLU A 247 12.56 -19.04 -14.92
C GLU A 247 12.77 -17.93 -15.98
N ASP A 248 11.89 -17.88 -16.98
CA ASP A 248 11.97 -16.95 -18.11
C ASP A 248 10.99 -15.77 -18.04
N ASP A 249 10.25 -15.60 -16.93
CA ASP A 249 9.27 -14.51 -16.78
C ASP A 249 9.37 -13.82 -15.41
N PRO A 250 10.17 -12.73 -15.29
CA PRO A 250 10.28 -11.98 -14.04
C PRO A 250 8.96 -11.30 -13.61
N ASN A 251 7.94 -11.24 -14.47
CA ASN A 251 6.63 -10.69 -14.17
C ASN A 251 5.59 -11.79 -13.90
N SER A 252 6.01 -13.03 -13.62
CA SER A 252 5.10 -14.17 -13.46
C SER A 252 4.51 -14.33 -12.06
N ALA A 253 4.97 -13.54 -11.06
CA ALA A 253 4.54 -13.68 -9.67
C ALA A 253 3.01 -13.63 -9.55
N SER A 254 2.41 -14.60 -8.87
CA SER A 254 0.96 -14.75 -8.80
C SER A 254 0.47 -15.14 -7.40
N CYS A 255 0.61 -16.41 -7.00
CA CYS A 255 0.21 -16.90 -5.68
C CYS A 255 1.24 -17.79 -4.99
N GLN A 256 2.17 -18.36 -5.76
CA GLN A 256 3.21 -19.22 -5.22
C GLN A 256 4.30 -18.41 -4.51
N PHE A 257 4.78 -18.91 -3.39
CA PHE A 257 5.88 -18.33 -2.63
C PHE A 257 6.75 -19.44 -2.04
N PHE A 258 8.00 -19.14 -1.75
CA PHE A 258 8.91 -20.08 -1.10
C PHE A 258 9.45 -19.52 0.22
N ILE A 259 9.80 -20.42 1.13
CA ILE A 259 10.47 -20.11 2.40
C ILE A 259 11.85 -20.78 2.40
N CYS A 260 12.91 -19.98 2.45
CA CYS A 260 14.27 -20.46 2.45
C CYS A 260 14.60 -21.27 3.72
N ASN A 261 15.22 -22.44 3.57
CA ASN A 261 15.78 -23.18 4.70
C ASN A 261 17.26 -22.83 4.97
N THR A 262 17.95 -22.34 3.95
CA THR A 262 19.37 -21.99 3.96
C THR A 262 19.60 -20.65 3.24
N ARG A 263 20.83 -20.12 3.25
CA ARG A 263 21.18 -18.87 2.56
C ARG A 263 21.36 -19.12 1.05
N HIS A 264 20.72 -18.29 0.23
CA HIS A 264 20.84 -18.27 -1.23
C HIS A 264 21.26 -16.87 -1.72
N ALA A 265 22.54 -16.53 -1.60
CA ALA A 265 23.04 -15.19 -1.95
C ALA A 265 22.82 -14.82 -3.44
N ASP A 266 22.82 -15.82 -4.34
CA ASP A 266 22.63 -15.62 -5.77
C ASP A 266 21.21 -15.18 -6.17
N TRP A 267 20.26 -15.18 -5.22
CA TRP A 267 18.87 -14.74 -5.41
C TRP A 267 18.62 -13.31 -4.93
N ASP A 268 19.55 -12.74 -4.17
CA ASP A 268 19.44 -11.38 -3.63
C ASP A 268 19.32 -10.36 -4.76
N GLY A 269 18.34 -9.45 -4.67
CA GLY A 269 18.06 -8.48 -5.73
C GLY A 269 17.41 -9.05 -7.00
N ARG A 270 17.18 -10.36 -7.10
CA ARG A 270 16.56 -11.03 -8.27
C ARG A 270 15.15 -11.54 -8.03
N TYR A 271 14.75 -11.64 -6.76
CA TYR A 271 13.42 -12.06 -6.34
C TYR A 271 12.85 -11.05 -5.34
N THR A 272 11.54 -11.13 -5.12
CA THR A 272 10.81 -10.25 -4.19
C THR A 272 10.63 -10.93 -2.85
N VAL A 273 11.54 -10.67 -1.91
CA VAL A 273 11.37 -11.05 -0.51
C VAL A 273 10.32 -10.13 0.12
N PHE A 274 9.17 -10.68 0.50
CA PHE A 274 8.05 -9.91 1.02
C PHE A 274 7.71 -10.24 2.47
N ALA A 275 8.30 -11.29 3.04
CA ALA A 275 8.16 -11.60 4.46
C ALA A 275 9.40 -12.32 5.02
N GLN A 276 9.43 -12.47 6.34
CA GLN A 276 10.41 -13.23 7.08
C GLN A 276 9.69 -14.08 8.14
N LEU A 277 10.15 -15.32 8.29
CA LEU A 277 9.73 -16.21 9.36
C LEU A 277 10.22 -15.68 10.71
N VAL A 278 9.34 -15.66 11.71
CA VAL A 278 9.64 -15.17 13.06
C VAL A 278 9.24 -16.17 14.14
N GLY A 279 9.98 -16.17 15.25
CA GLY A 279 9.75 -17.02 16.41
C GLY A 279 10.36 -18.42 16.27
N ASP A 280 11.02 -18.90 17.32
CA ASP A 280 11.78 -20.16 17.29
C ASP A 280 10.91 -21.37 16.95
N ALA A 281 9.66 -21.39 17.40
CA ALA A 281 8.70 -22.44 17.05
C ALA A 281 8.49 -22.56 15.53
N SER A 282 8.46 -21.43 14.82
CA SER A 282 8.32 -21.42 13.37
C SER A 282 9.55 -22.04 12.69
N PHE A 283 10.76 -21.73 13.18
CA PHE A 283 11.99 -22.33 12.64
C PHE A 283 12.07 -23.82 12.94
N VAL A 284 11.64 -24.27 14.12
CA VAL A 284 11.51 -25.70 14.44
C VAL A 284 10.52 -26.38 13.50
N THR A 285 9.36 -25.78 13.24
CA THR A 285 8.40 -26.32 12.27
C THR A 285 8.98 -26.37 10.86
N LEU A 286 9.71 -25.34 10.42
CA LEU A 286 10.39 -25.35 9.13
C LEU A 286 11.39 -26.52 9.04
N ASP A 287 12.23 -26.71 10.07
CA ASP A 287 13.18 -27.81 10.14
C ASP A 287 12.49 -29.19 10.11
N GLN A 288 11.34 -29.34 10.79
CA GLN A 288 10.56 -30.57 10.75
C GLN A 288 10.03 -30.87 9.35
N ILE A 289 9.47 -29.86 8.67
CA ILE A 289 8.97 -29.99 7.28
C ILE A 289 10.12 -30.36 6.33
N MET A 290 11.30 -29.77 6.52
CA MET A 290 12.46 -30.04 5.66
C MET A 290 13.04 -31.45 5.80
N ASN A 291 12.74 -32.14 6.91
CA ASN A 291 13.23 -33.48 7.22
C ASN A 291 12.17 -34.58 7.02
N VAL A 292 11.07 -34.28 6.34
CA VAL A 292 10.05 -35.28 6.02
C VAL A 292 10.61 -36.40 5.14
N PRO A 293 10.17 -37.65 5.29
CA PRO A 293 10.55 -38.73 4.40
C PRO A 293 10.16 -38.42 2.95
N LEU A 294 11.07 -38.71 2.01
CA LEU A 294 10.86 -38.53 0.58
C LEU A 294 10.80 -39.88 -0.13
N ASP A 295 10.05 -39.92 -1.22
CA ASP A 295 10.02 -41.06 -2.13
C ASP A 295 11.23 -41.05 -3.09
N ALA A 296 11.27 -42.04 -3.99
CA ALA A 296 12.34 -42.17 -4.97
C ALA A 296 12.38 -41.03 -6.01
N ALA A 297 11.30 -40.27 -6.16
CA ALA A 297 11.21 -39.11 -7.03
C ALA A 297 11.60 -37.80 -6.30
N GLY A 298 11.92 -37.87 -5.01
CA GLY A 298 12.26 -36.71 -4.19
C GLY A 298 11.03 -35.94 -3.69
N ALA A 299 9.82 -36.48 -3.86
CA ALA A 299 8.60 -35.90 -3.33
C ALA A 299 8.33 -36.41 -1.91
N PRO A 300 7.68 -35.63 -1.02
CA PRO A 300 7.27 -36.13 0.29
C PRO A 300 6.37 -37.37 0.20
N VAL A 301 6.68 -38.40 1.00
CA VAL A 301 5.90 -39.66 1.04
C VAL A 301 4.44 -39.40 1.44
N GLU A 302 4.24 -38.50 2.39
CA GLU A 302 2.93 -37.99 2.76
C GLU A 302 2.77 -36.56 2.24
N THR A 303 1.63 -36.28 1.59
CA THR A 303 1.35 -34.93 1.10
C THR A 303 1.16 -33.95 2.25
N LEU A 304 2.12 -33.04 2.42
CA LEU A 304 2.04 -31.92 3.34
C LEU A 304 1.12 -30.82 2.80
N ARG A 305 0.33 -30.20 3.68
CA ARG A 305 -0.60 -29.13 3.27
C ARG A 305 -0.60 -27.95 4.24
N ILE A 306 -0.93 -26.80 3.69
CA ILE A 306 -1.41 -25.66 4.48
C ILE A 306 -2.83 -25.97 4.92
N ARG A 307 -3.07 -26.08 6.23
CA ARG A 307 -4.41 -26.29 6.80
C ARG A 307 -5.22 -25.01 6.80
N SER A 308 -4.60 -23.92 7.22
CA SER A 308 -5.20 -22.60 7.18
C SER A 308 -4.15 -21.50 7.27
N VAL A 309 -4.51 -20.29 6.83
CA VAL A 309 -3.73 -19.08 7.11
C VAL A 309 -4.57 -18.16 7.98
N ARG A 310 -4.07 -17.86 9.18
CA ARG A 310 -4.69 -16.92 10.11
C ARG A 310 -3.95 -15.59 10.04
N LEU A 311 -4.68 -14.52 9.75
CA LEU A 311 -4.13 -13.15 9.82
C LEU A 311 -4.41 -12.57 11.20
N THR A 312 -3.38 -12.03 11.83
CA THR A 312 -3.50 -11.33 13.12
C THR A 312 -2.92 -9.92 13.01
N ASN A 313 -3.52 -8.99 13.74
CA ASN A 313 -2.97 -7.64 13.82
C ASN A 313 -1.63 -7.69 14.55
N LEU A 314 -0.62 -7.11 13.94
CA LEU A 314 0.69 -6.96 14.52
C LEU A 314 0.61 -5.97 15.68
N ARG A 315 1.23 -6.34 16.79
CA ARG A 315 1.32 -5.42 17.93
C ARG A 315 2.25 -4.25 17.57
N PRO A 316 1.93 -3.01 17.96
CA PRO A 316 2.75 -1.84 17.61
C PRO A 316 4.22 -1.97 18.02
N GLU A 317 4.50 -2.59 19.17
CA GLU A 317 5.87 -2.85 19.66
C GLU A 317 6.68 -3.80 18.76
N TRP A 318 6.00 -4.56 17.90
CA TRP A 318 6.58 -5.49 16.93
C TRP A 318 6.53 -4.94 15.50
N ALA A 319 6.26 -3.65 15.29
CA ALA A 319 6.29 -3.08 13.94
C ALA A 319 7.68 -3.20 13.32
N ASP A 320 8.75 -3.13 14.13
CA ASP A 320 10.11 -3.44 13.70
C ASP A 320 10.38 -4.95 13.81
N LEU A 321 11.03 -5.52 12.81
CA LEU A 321 11.50 -6.90 12.82
C LEU A 321 12.66 -7.11 13.79
N ALA A 322 13.44 -6.07 14.06
CA ALA A 322 14.52 -6.13 15.04
C ALA A 322 14.00 -6.15 16.50
N SER A 323 12.76 -5.72 16.75
CA SER A 323 12.17 -5.64 18.09
C SER A 323 11.46 -6.93 18.53
N VAL A 324 11.62 -8.03 17.78
CA VAL A 324 10.92 -9.30 18.05
C VAL A 324 11.70 -10.18 19.01
N PRO A 325 11.05 -10.72 20.06
CA PRO A 325 11.62 -11.81 20.83
C PRO A 325 11.97 -13.00 19.91
N GLY A 326 13.24 -13.38 19.86
CA GLY A 326 13.74 -14.43 18.95
C GLY A 326 14.23 -13.93 17.58
N ALA A 327 14.34 -12.61 17.33
CA ALA A 327 15.04 -12.11 16.15
C ALA A 327 16.55 -12.48 16.14
N GLU A 328 17.13 -12.84 17.28
CA GLU A 328 18.53 -13.26 17.40
C GLU A 328 18.83 -14.58 16.67
N SER A 329 17.85 -15.49 16.56
CA SER A 329 18.00 -16.74 15.80
C SER A 329 18.04 -16.54 14.28
N ILE A 330 17.75 -15.33 13.80
CA ILE A 330 17.87 -14.91 12.40
C ILE A 330 19.35 -14.66 12.02
N GLN A 331 20.21 -14.27 12.98
CA GLN A 331 21.60 -13.85 12.68
C GLN A 331 22.64 -14.98 12.76
N THR A 332 22.31 -16.15 13.34
CA THR A 332 23.32 -17.13 13.77
C THR A 332 23.73 -18.20 12.74
N THR A 333 23.24 -18.17 11.50
CA THR A 333 23.61 -19.16 10.46
C THR A 333 24.60 -18.65 9.41
N SER A 334 25.35 -17.60 9.72
CA SER A 334 26.50 -17.15 8.93
C SER A 334 27.82 -17.74 9.46
N LYS A 335 28.02 -19.03 9.22
CA LYS A 335 29.34 -19.68 9.22
C LYS A 335 29.39 -20.78 8.18
#